data_AF-A0A9W7ARE0-F1
#
_entry.id   AF-A0A9W7ARE0-F1
#
_cell.length_a   1.000
_cell.length_b   1.000
_cell.length_c   1.000
_cell.angle_alpha   90.00
_cell.angle_beta   90.00
_cell.angle_gamma   90.00
#
_symmetry.space_group_name_H-M   'P 1'
#
loop_
_entity.id
_entity.type
_entity.pdbx_description
1 polymer ?
#
loop_
_entity_poly.entity_id
_entity_poly.type
_entity_poly.pdbx_seq_one_letter_code
_entity_poly.pdbx_strand_id
1 'polypeptide(L)'
;MRHRLLRRNSSLSDLPSKSLLIRLHVSLSHLLTMSPRSIHPLVRDLYKRALTIGVDYPLGLPYVRRTWKSALRSPTSKGFMGEDAPKPFYVEGKGYNEKLIMKSVARGRFFLKEMIGVIQLRKYRALKERYGDDSKNFDDIQRLEDKWKEES
;
A
#
# COMPACT_ATOMS: atom_id res chain seq x y z
N MET A 1 71.90 -31.40 -14.46
CA MET A 1 72.17 -32.26 -13.28
C MET A 1 70.94 -32.23 -12.37
N ARG A 2 70.50 -33.40 -11.92
CA ARG A 2 69.30 -33.66 -11.09
C ARG A 2 69.47 -33.18 -9.64
N HIS A 3 68.35 -33.18 -8.92
CA HIS A 3 68.12 -33.24 -7.45
C HIS A 3 67.57 -31.93 -6.85
N ARG A 4 66.59 -31.91 -5.93
CA ARG A 4 65.83 -32.95 -5.19
C ARG A 4 64.69 -32.25 -4.44
N LEU A 5 63.50 -32.85 -4.43
CA LEU A 5 62.34 -32.45 -3.63
C LEU A 5 62.64 -32.50 -2.13
N LEU A 6 62.13 -31.53 -1.38
CA LEU A 6 61.73 -31.74 0.01
C LEU A 6 60.36 -31.07 0.28
N ARG A 7 59.34 -31.93 0.35
CA ARG A 7 58.15 -31.74 1.18
C ARG A 7 58.59 -31.38 2.60
N ARG A 8 57.95 -30.38 3.21
CA ARG A 8 57.60 -30.44 4.62
C ARG A 8 56.16 -30.01 4.82
N ASN A 9 55.43 -30.93 5.43
CA ASN A 9 54.07 -30.83 5.88
C ASN A 9 54.04 -29.89 7.11
N SER A 10 53.21 -28.87 7.10
CA SER A 10 52.75 -28.21 8.32
C SER A 10 51.34 -28.70 8.64
N SER A 11 51.25 -29.35 9.77
CA SER A 11 50.14 -30.12 10.30
C SER A 11 48.85 -29.32 10.46
N LEU A 12 47.77 -29.93 10.00
CA LEU A 12 46.38 -29.57 10.20
C LEU A 12 45.95 -29.86 11.65
N SER A 13 46.55 -29.19 12.64
CA SER A 13 46.25 -29.38 14.06
C SER A 13 45.91 -28.10 14.84
N ASP A 14 45.91 -26.93 14.21
CA ASP A 14 45.52 -25.67 14.86
C ASP A 14 44.08 -25.27 14.50
N LEU A 15 43.12 -26.15 14.84
CA LEU A 15 41.71 -25.79 14.92
C LEU A 15 41.34 -25.61 16.39
N PRO A 16 40.78 -24.45 16.79
CA PRO A 16 40.40 -24.23 18.18
C PRO A 16 39.37 -25.26 18.64
N SER A 17 39.65 -25.83 19.81
CA SER A 17 38.91 -26.89 20.50
C SER A 17 37.39 -26.68 20.48
N LYS A 18 36.66 -27.77 20.20
CA LYS A 18 35.19 -27.87 20.08
C LYS A 18 34.41 -27.48 21.36
N SER A 19 35.08 -27.17 22.46
CA SER A 19 34.44 -26.79 23.73
C SER A 19 34.04 -25.31 23.83
N LEU A 20 34.57 -24.43 22.97
CA LEU A 20 34.19 -23.00 22.96
C LEU A 20 32.95 -22.69 22.09
N LEU A 21 32.53 -23.63 21.24
CA LEU A 21 31.36 -23.46 20.38
C LEU A 21 30.02 -23.67 21.10
N ILE A 22 30.01 -24.32 22.27
CA ILE A 22 28.79 -24.60 23.02
C ILE A 22 28.41 -23.44 23.96
N ARG A 23 29.37 -22.57 24.34
CA ARG A 23 29.11 -21.41 25.21
C ARG A 23 28.69 -20.12 24.49
N LEU A 24 28.75 -20.07 23.16
CA LEU A 24 28.22 -18.95 22.37
C LEU A 24 26.79 -19.18 21.85
N HIS A 25 26.23 -20.38 22.00
CA HIS A 25 24.95 -20.72 21.40
C HIS A 25 23.72 -20.42 22.29
N VAL A 26 23.92 -20.10 23.58
CA VAL A 26 22.81 -19.87 24.54
C VAL A 26 22.52 -18.37 24.79
N SER A 27 23.34 -17.46 24.25
CA SER A 27 23.16 -15.99 24.40
C SER A 27 22.93 -15.28 23.06
N LEU A 28 22.30 -15.95 22.10
CA LEU A 28 21.90 -15.34 20.81
C LEU A 28 20.43 -15.59 20.46
N SER A 29 19.62 -16.06 21.41
CA SER A 29 18.17 -16.22 21.28
C SER A 29 17.38 -14.99 21.77
N HIS A 30 18.01 -14.10 22.54
CA HIS A 30 17.37 -12.87 23.04
C HIS A 30 17.49 -11.65 22.10
N LEU A 31 18.32 -11.72 21.05
CA LEU A 31 18.58 -10.59 20.14
C LEU A 31 17.74 -10.60 18.86
N LEU A 32 16.82 -11.54 18.69
CA LEU A 32 15.95 -11.64 17.51
C LEU A 32 14.47 -11.32 17.77
N THR A 33 14.14 -10.76 18.93
CA THR A 33 12.80 -10.18 19.19
C THR A 33 12.75 -8.69 18.85
N MET A 34 13.60 -8.20 17.93
CA MET A 34 13.31 -6.96 17.23
C MET A 34 12.14 -7.22 16.27
N SER A 35 10.92 -7.19 16.82
CA SER A 35 9.68 -7.10 16.05
C SER A 35 9.85 -5.98 15.01
N PRO A 36 9.63 -6.24 13.71
CA PRO A 36 9.68 -5.19 12.69
C PRO A 36 8.63 -4.15 13.10
N ARG A 37 9.09 -2.96 13.50
CA ARG A 37 8.26 -1.85 14.04
C ARG A 37 6.84 -1.91 13.45
N SER A 38 5.92 -2.51 14.20
CA SER A 38 4.66 -2.95 13.62
C SER A 38 3.77 -1.72 13.41
N ILE A 39 3.59 -1.30 12.16
CA ILE A 39 2.57 -0.30 11.81
C ILE A 39 1.22 -0.79 12.35
N HIS A 40 0.49 0.10 13.01
CA HIS A 40 -0.82 -0.19 13.58
C HIS A 40 -1.74 -0.87 12.53
N PRO A 41 -2.45 -1.96 12.89
CA PRO A 41 -3.23 -2.75 11.93
C PRO A 41 -4.28 -1.90 11.18
N LEU A 42 -4.91 -0.93 11.84
CA LEU A 42 -5.88 -0.03 11.20
C LEU A 42 -5.24 0.87 10.14
N VAL A 43 -4.01 1.34 10.38
CA VAL A 43 -3.27 2.15 9.39
C VAL A 43 -2.86 1.31 8.21
N ARG A 44 -2.44 0.06 8.47
CA ARG A 44 -2.11 -0.91 7.42
C ARG A 44 -3.33 -1.22 6.55
N ASP A 45 -4.49 -1.48 7.14
CA ASP A 45 -5.77 -1.69 6.42
C ASP A 45 -6.13 -0.48 5.55
N LEU A 46 -6.08 0.72 6.14
CA LEU A 46 -6.34 1.96 5.42
C LEU A 46 -5.42 2.14 4.21
N TYR A 47 -4.12 1.90 4.38
CA TYR A 47 -3.14 1.99 3.30
C TYR A 47 -3.43 1.00 2.17
N LYS A 48 -3.77 -0.26 2.50
CA LYS A 48 -4.13 -1.27 1.49
C LYS A 48 -5.33 -0.83 0.66
N ARG A 49 -6.38 -0.33 1.31
CA ARG A 49 -7.59 0.17 0.61
C ARG A 49 -7.25 1.35 -0.32
N ALA A 50 -6.41 2.27 0.15
CA ALA A 50 -5.94 3.38 -0.68
C ALA A 50 -5.22 2.89 -1.94
N LEU A 51 -4.39 1.84 -1.84
CA LEU A 51 -3.74 1.25 -3.01
C LEU A 51 -4.74 0.58 -3.95
N THR A 52 -5.75 -0.12 -3.44
CA THR A 52 -6.79 -0.73 -4.28
C THR A 52 -7.55 0.33 -5.08
N ILE A 53 -8.00 1.40 -4.42
CA ILE A 53 -8.71 2.52 -5.08
C ILE A 53 -7.77 3.29 -6.02
N GLY A 54 -6.50 3.39 -5.64
CA GLY A 54 -5.47 4.11 -6.39
C GLY A 54 -5.18 3.55 -7.77
N VAL A 55 -5.55 2.30 -8.06
CA VAL A 55 -5.45 1.70 -9.41
C VAL A 55 -6.28 2.48 -10.42
N ASP A 56 -7.51 2.85 -10.04
CA ASP A 56 -8.47 3.58 -10.88
C ASP A 56 -8.34 5.10 -10.75
N TYR A 57 -7.38 5.59 -9.96
CA TYR A 57 -7.22 7.02 -9.73
C TYR A 57 -6.66 7.72 -10.98
N PRO A 58 -7.10 8.94 -11.33
CA PRO A 58 -6.69 9.62 -12.56
C PRO A 58 -5.18 9.79 -12.75
N LEU A 59 -4.44 9.99 -11.65
CA LEU A 59 -2.97 10.13 -11.66
C LEU A 59 -2.23 8.80 -11.46
N GLY A 60 -2.98 7.70 -11.34
CA GLY A 60 -2.47 6.34 -11.21
C GLY A 60 -1.98 5.94 -9.82
N LEU A 61 -1.74 4.63 -9.67
CA LEU A 61 -1.27 4.00 -8.45
C LEU A 61 0.06 4.56 -7.90
N PRO A 62 1.08 4.89 -8.74
CA PRO A 62 2.35 5.43 -8.23
C PRO A 62 2.18 6.75 -7.46
N TYR A 63 1.30 7.63 -7.95
CA TYR A 63 0.97 8.89 -7.30
C TYR A 63 0.35 8.65 -5.93
N VAL A 64 -0.71 7.83 -5.88
CA VAL A 64 -1.42 7.49 -4.64
C VAL A 64 -0.50 6.81 -3.64
N ARG A 65 0.34 5.88 -4.09
CA ARG A 65 1.32 5.20 -3.23
C ARG A 65 2.27 6.19 -2.56
N ARG A 66 2.84 7.14 -3.33
CA ARG A 66 3.79 8.13 -2.83
C ARG A 66 3.13 9.08 -1.83
N THR A 67 1.96 9.62 -2.18
CA THR A 67 1.23 10.59 -1.34
C THR A 67 0.78 9.97 -0.02
N TRP A 68 0.15 8.80 -0.05
CA TRP A 68 -0.30 8.10 1.17
C TRP A 68 0.85 7.64 2.04
N LYS A 69 1.94 7.13 1.45
CA LYS A 69 3.12 6.74 2.22
C LYS A 69 3.77 7.94 2.91
N SER A 70 3.79 9.10 2.25
CA SER A 70 4.26 10.36 2.83
C SER A 70 3.35 10.81 3.98
N ALA A 71 2.03 10.83 3.75
CA ALA A 71 1.04 11.30 4.71
C ALA A 71 0.96 10.44 5.99
N LEU A 72 1.10 9.12 5.87
CA LEU A 72 1.03 8.21 7.01
C LEU A 72 2.33 8.15 7.83
N ARG A 73 3.47 8.47 7.21
CA ARG A 73 4.80 8.33 7.84
C ARG A 73 5.32 9.64 8.42
N SER A 74 4.98 10.77 7.82
CA SER A 74 5.57 12.05 8.18
C SER A 74 4.85 12.64 9.39
N PRO A 75 5.56 12.97 10.48
CA PRO A 75 4.95 13.60 11.65
C PRO A 75 4.41 14.99 11.32
N THR A 76 5.08 15.71 10.41
CA THR A 76 4.77 17.10 10.07
C THR A 76 4.11 17.23 8.69
N SER A 77 3.72 16.15 8.01
CA SER A 77 3.13 16.33 6.68
C SER A 77 1.79 17.03 6.81
N LYS A 78 1.78 18.31 6.43
CA LYS A 78 0.63 19.01 5.85
C LYS A 78 0.29 18.35 4.49
N GLY A 79 0.09 17.04 4.45
CA GLY A 79 -0.28 16.33 3.22
C GLY A 79 -1.80 16.27 3.12
N PHE A 80 -2.40 16.79 2.03
CA PHE A 80 -3.81 16.73 1.60
C PHE A 80 -4.94 17.00 2.64
N MET A 81 -4.61 17.19 3.91
CA MET A 81 -5.50 17.13 5.07
C MET A 81 -5.66 18.49 5.77
N GLY A 82 -5.02 19.54 5.22
CA GLY A 82 -5.14 20.93 5.68
C GLY A 82 -4.48 21.22 7.03
N GLU A 83 -4.77 22.41 7.57
CA GLU A 83 -4.36 22.87 8.91
C GLU A 83 -4.92 21.97 10.02
N ASP A 84 -6.08 21.35 9.78
CA ASP A 84 -6.76 20.43 10.70
C ASP A 84 -6.20 19.00 10.69
N ALA A 85 -5.08 18.77 10.00
CA ALA A 85 -4.47 17.45 9.94
C ALA A 85 -4.22 16.95 11.38
N PRO A 86 -4.74 15.76 11.76
CA PRO A 86 -4.51 15.24 13.09
C PRO A 86 -3.00 15.10 13.32
N LYS A 87 -2.55 15.54 14.51
CA LYS A 87 -1.15 15.56 14.94
C LYS A 87 -0.43 14.23 14.62
N PRO A 88 0.89 14.27 14.40
CA PRO A 88 1.71 13.11 14.09
C PRO A 88 1.23 11.82 14.74
N PHE A 89 1.05 10.78 13.92
CA PHE A 89 0.76 9.43 14.40
C PHE A 89 1.86 8.88 15.32
N TYR A 90 3.08 9.39 15.15
CA TYR A 90 4.28 9.06 15.90
C TYR A 90 4.78 10.28 16.67
N VAL A 91 4.86 10.16 17.99
CA VAL A 91 5.68 11.03 18.84
C VAL A 91 6.88 10.19 19.27
N GLU A 92 8.09 10.60 18.92
CA GLU A 92 9.30 9.88 19.29
C GLU A 92 9.36 9.73 20.83
N GLY A 93 9.49 8.49 21.33
CA GLY A 93 9.59 8.22 22.77
C GLY A 93 8.27 8.22 23.58
N LYS A 94 7.12 8.55 22.98
CA LYS A 94 5.79 8.41 23.61
C LYS A 94 4.94 7.49 22.73
N GLY A 95 4.64 6.29 23.22
CA GLY A 95 3.86 5.28 22.50
C GLY A 95 2.58 5.82 21.85
N TYR A 96 2.03 5.04 20.92
CA TYR A 96 0.87 5.42 20.12
C TYR A 96 -0.32 5.90 20.94
N ASN A 97 -0.90 7.05 20.56
CA ASN A 97 -2.10 7.56 21.21
C ASN A 97 -3.33 7.04 20.43
N GLU A 98 -3.93 5.94 20.90
CA GLU A 98 -4.98 5.18 20.18
C GLU A 98 -6.13 6.07 19.67
N LYS A 99 -6.54 7.07 20.46
CA LYS A 99 -7.60 8.00 20.06
C LYS A 99 -7.23 8.82 18.80
N LEU A 100 -5.97 9.25 18.69
CA LEU A 100 -5.48 9.98 17.51
C LEU A 100 -5.38 9.06 16.29
N ILE A 101 -4.98 7.80 16.49
CA ILE A 101 -4.98 6.76 15.45
C ILE A 101 -6.38 6.61 14.88
N MET A 102 -7.36 6.35 15.75
CA MET A 102 -8.75 6.13 15.35
C MET A 102 -9.32 7.35 14.62
N LYS A 103 -9.11 8.56 15.15
CA LYS A 103 -9.57 9.81 14.51
C LYS A 103 -8.96 10.01 13.12
N SER A 104 -7.66 9.76 12.99
CA SER A 104 -6.94 9.89 11.71
C SER A 104 -7.38 8.84 10.70
N VAL A 105 -7.56 7.60 11.15
CA VAL A 105 -8.05 6.50 10.31
C VAL A 105 -9.48 6.77 9.84
N ALA A 106 -10.36 7.24 10.73
CA ALA A 106 -11.73 7.60 10.37
C ALA A 106 -11.76 8.68 9.29
N ARG A 107 -10.93 9.73 9.43
CA ARG A 107 -10.78 10.77 8.42
C ARG A 107 -10.23 10.23 7.10
N GLY A 108 -9.19 9.39 7.15
CA GLY A 108 -8.66 8.74 5.95
C GLY A 108 -9.70 7.87 5.23
N ARG A 109 -10.53 7.13 5.97
CA ARG A 109 -11.65 6.35 5.40
C ARG A 109 -12.69 7.23 4.72
N PHE A 110 -12.99 8.40 5.27
CA PHE A 110 -13.86 9.38 4.61
C PHE A 110 -13.29 9.81 3.26
N PHE A 111 -12.01 10.21 3.19
CA PHE A 111 -11.38 10.59 1.92
C PHE A 111 -11.36 9.45 0.90
N LEU A 112 -11.20 8.20 1.32
CA LEU A 112 -11.31 7.07 0.40
C LEU A 112 -12.71 6.93 -0.21
N LYS A 113 -13.77 7.22 0.55
CA LYS A 113 -15.14 7.25 0.01
C LYS A 113 -15.30 8.36 -1.03
N GLU A 114 -14.76 9.54 -0.76
CA GLU A 114 -14.77 10.65 -1.73
C GLU A 114 -14.03 10.28 -3.01
N MET A 115 -12.85 9.65 -2.89
CA MET A 115 -12.10 9.16 -4.05
C MET A 115 -12.91 8.15 -4.88
N ILE A 116 -13.60 7.21 -4.22
CA ILE A 116 -14.49 6.25 -4.89
C ILE A 116 -15.62 6.99 -5.61
N GLY A 117 -16.27 7.95 -4.95
CA GLY A 117 -17.36 8.74 -5.53
C GLY A 117 -16.91 9.49 -6.78
N VAL A 118 -15.74 10.14 -6.76
CA VAL A 118 -15.19 10.83 -7.94
C VAL A 118 -14.89 9.85 -9.08
N ILE A 119 -14.33 8.68 -8.78
CA ILE A 119 -14.07 7.63 -9.78
C ILE A 119 -15.39 7.15 -10.40
N GLN A 120 -16.42 6.91 -9.58
CA GLN A 120 -17.75 6.50 -10.04
C GLN A 120 -18.42 7.57 -10.91
N LEU A 121 -18.37 8.85 -10.49
CA LEU A 121 -18.91 9.95 -11.27
C LEU A 121 -18.23 10.06 -12.64
N ARG A 122 -16.91 9.88 -12.69
CA ARG A 122 -16.17 9.86 -13.96
C ARG A 122 -16.61 8.70 -14.85
N LYS A 123 -16.75 7.48 -14.29
CA LYS A 123 -17.26 6.30 -15.02
C LYS A 123 -18.68 6.54 -15.55
N TYR A 124 -19.56 7.12 -14.73
CA TYR A 124 -20.92 7.48 -15.12
C TYR A 124 -20.95 8.53 -16.23
N ARG A 125 -20.15 9.60 -16.15
CA ARG A 125 -20.06 10.62 -17.22
C ARG A 125 -19.68 10.00 -18.56
N ALA A 126 -18.68 9.11 -18.56
CA ALA A 126 -18.25 8.41 -19.76
C ALA A 126 -19.32 7.46 -20.31
N LEU A 127 -20.10 6.81 -19.44
CA LEU A 127 -21.23 5.97 -19.84
C LEU A 127 -22.36 6.81 -20.44
N LYS A 128 -22.74 7.91 -19.77
CA LYS A 128 -23.78 8.84 -20.21
C LYS A 128 -23.44 9.51 -21.54
N GLU A 129 -22.18 9.79 -21.82
CA GLU A 129 -21.76 10.31 -23.12
C GLU A 129 -22.02 9.32 -24.26
N ARG A 130 -21.84 8.02 -24.00
CA ARG A 130 -21.99 6.96 -25.01
C ARG A 130 -23.42 6.48 -25.19
N TYR A 131 -24.20 6.46 -24.10
CA TYR A 131 -25.50 5.81 -24.06
C TYR A 131 -26.61 6.71 -23.51
N GLY A 132 -26.33 7.96 -23.15
CA GLY A 132 -27.31 8.84 -22.47
C GLY A 132 -28.32 9.52 -23.38
N ASP A 133 -28.40 9.14 -24.65
CA ASP A 133 -29.39 9.65 -25.61
C ASP A 133 -30.51 8.62 -25.81
N ASP A 134 -31.16 8.23 -24.71
CA ASP A 134 -32.28 7.29 -24.73
C ASP A 134 -33.52 7.87 -25.44
N SER A 135 -33.58 9.20 -25.63
CA SER A 135 -34.62 9.86 -26.45
C SER A 135 -34.63 9.37 -27.90
N LYS A 136 -33.47 9.08 -28.48
CA LYS A 136 -33.39 8.57 -29.86
C LYS A 136 -33.95 7.17 -29.98
N ASN A 137 -33.80 6.32 -28.95
CA ASN A 137 -34.37 4.98 -28.97
C ASN A 137 -35.91 4.98 -28.98
N PHE A 138 -36.58 5.90 -28.28
CA PHE A 138 -38.04 5.95 -28.28
C PHE A 138 -38.59 6.35 -29.65
N ASP A 139 -38.06 7.42 -30.24
CA ASP A 139 -38.46 7.89 -31.57
C ASP A 139 -38.14 6.84 -32.66
N ASP A 140 -37.01 6.14 -32.53
CA ASP A 140 -36.61 5.09 -33.48
C ASP A 140 -37.48 3.83 -33.34
N ILE A 141 -37.90 3.45 -32.13
CA ILE A 141 -38.87 2.36 -31.92
C ILE A 141 -40.21 2.72 -32.55
N GLN A 142 -40.69 3.94 -32.33
CA GLN A 142 -41.98 4.40 -32.87
C GLN A 142 -41.96 4.40 -34.41
N ARG A 143 -40.88 4.89 -35.02
CA ARG A 143 -40.67 4.84 -36.48
C ARG A 143 -40.67 3.42 -37.03
N LEU A 144 -40.04 2.49 -36.31
CA LEU A 144 -40.04 1.09 -36.72
C LEU A 144 -41.46 0.51 -36.64
N GLU A 145 -42.19 0.73 -35.55
CA GLU A 145 -43.58 0.26 -35.43
C GLU A 145 -44.50 0.81 -36.53
N ASP A 146 -44.37 2.09 -36.89
CA ASP A 146 -45.15 2.70 -37.96
C ASP A 146 -44.79 2.11 -39.33
N LYS A 147 -43.50 1.89 -39.60
CA LYS A 147 -43.04 1.22 -40.83
C LYS A 147 -43.58 -0.20 -40.98
N TRP A 148 -43.58 -0.98 -39.90
CA TRP A 148 -44.12 -2.35 -39.91
C TRP A 148 -45.64 -2.39 -40.19
N LYS A 149 -46.38 -1.36 -39.75
CA LYS A 149 -47.83 -1.24 -40.04
C LYS A 149 -48.13 -0.83 -41.48
N GLU A 150 -47.25 -0.08 -42.13
CA GLU A 150 -47.39 0.30 -43.54
C GLU A 150 -47.07 -0.87 -44.49
N GLU A 151 -46.21 -1.80 -44.08
CA GLU A 151 -45.79 -2.96 -44.87
C GLU A 151 -46.71 -4.20 -44.72
N SER A 152 -47.69 -4.16 -43.80
CA SER A 152 -48.66 -5.25 -43.51
C SER A 152 -50.04 -4.98 -44.08
#